data_AF-A0A7S0UAX9-F1
#
_entry.id   AF-A0A7S0UAX9-F1
#
_cell.length_a   1.000
_cell.length_b   1.000
_cell.length_c   1.000
_cell.angle_alpha   90.00
_cell.angle_beta   90.00
_cell.angle_gamma   90.00
#
_symmetry.space_group_name_H-M   'P 1'
#
loop_
_entity.id
_entity.type
_entity.pdbx_description
1 polymer ?
#
loop_
_entity_poly.entity_id
_entity_poly.type
_entity_poly.pdbx_seq_one_letter_code
_entity_poly.pdbx_strand_id
1 'polypeptide(L)'
;SLVGDRLGSFNLSIKGHGKCVEFMKTFNIPLLILGGGGYTIRNVARCWAYETAVALDEQLRNELPYNDYYEYFAPDHHLHISPSNMENLNTPDYLARIKERILDNLRHQPSAPGLQIGGSAETARVDTKEEDVDEKEGDGDFDKKDSKGSECGEENK
;
A
#
# COMPACT_ATOMS: atom_id res chain seq x y z
N SER A 1 12.50 -3.48 12.26
CA SER A 1 12.77 -3.99 10.91
C SER A 1 14.26 -4.03 10.58
N LEU A 2 15.12 -3.26 11.28
CA LEU A 2 16.57 -3.30 11.09
C LEU A 2 17.20 -4.61 11.61
N VAL A 3 18.36 -4.93 11.06
CA VAL A 3 19.24 -5.99 11.56
C VAL A 3 19.61 -5.78 13.03
N GLY A 4 19.62 -6.88 13.80
CA GLY A 4 20.04 -6.87 15.20
C GLY A 4 19.09 -6.10 16.13
N ASP A 5 17.83 -5.92 15.73
CA ASP A 5 16.79 -5.44 16.64
C ASP A 5 16.48 -6.51 17.71
N ARG A 6 16.10 -6.07 18.93
CA ARG A 6 15.83 -7.00 20.04
C ARG A 6 14.54 -7.80 19.86
N LEU A 7 13.54 -7.25 19.16
CA LEU A 7 12.25 -7.91 18.95
C LEU A 7 12.02 -8.28 17.48
N GLY A 8 12.52 -7.47 16.54
CA GLY A 8 12.41 -7.74 15.11
C GLY A 8 13.43 -8.77 14.61
N SER A 9 13.00 -9.64 13.70
CA SER A 9 13.82 -10.71 13.10
C SER A 9 14.22 -10.43 11.64
N PHE A 10 14.15 -9.17 11.20
CA PHE A 10 14.55 -8.78 9.85
C PHE A 10 16.05 -8.44 9.78
N ASN A 11 16.60 -8.45 8.56
CA ASN A 11 18.02 -8.25 8.30
C ASN A 11 18.29 -6.96 7.47
N LEU A 12 17.52 -5.89 7.67
CA LEU A 12 17.66 -4.65 6.91
C LEU A 12 18.80 -3.77 7.45
N SER A 13 19.60 -3.23 6.53
CA SER A 13 20.54 -2.15 6.86
C SER A 13 19.83 -0.79 6.93
N ILE A 14 20.47 0.19 7.53
CA ILE A 14 19.97 1.58 7.57
C ILE A 14 19.79 2.15 6.16
N LYS A 15 20.73 1.87 5.25
CA LYS A 15 20.61 2.29 3.84
C LYS A 15 19.39 1.66 3.18
N GLY A 16 19.18 0.35 3.39
CA GLY A 16 18.03 -0.37 2.83
C GLY A 16 16.71 0.18 3.36
N HIS A 17 16.64 0.53 4.65
CA HIS A 17 15.47 1.16 5.24
C HIS A 17 15.21 2.56 4.66
N GLY A 18 16.24 3.39 4.57
CA GLY A 18 16.14 4.74 3.99
C GLY A 18 15.76 4.77 2.51
N LYS A 19 15.98 3.68 1.73
CA LYS A 19 15.47 3.57 0.36
C LYS A 19 13.95 3.64 0.27
N CYS A 20 13.23 3.20 1.30
CA CYS A 20 11.78 3.36 1.35
C CYS A 20 11.38 4.84 1.46
N VAL A 21 12.08 5.62 2.30
CA VAL A 21 11.86 7.06 2.44
C VAL A 21 12.18 7.79 1.14
N GLU A 22 13.32 7.48 0.52
CA GLU A 22 13.73 8.04 -0.77
C GLU A 22 12.68 7.76 -1.86
N PHE A 23 12.18 6.52 -1.94
CA PHE A 23 11.14 6.13 -2.88
C PHE A 23 9.83 6.90 -2.65
N MET A 24 9.36 7.00 -1.41
CA MET A 24 8.13 7.74 -1.08
C MET A 24 8.25 9.24 -1.41
N LYS A 25 9.45 9.80 -1.28
CA LYS A 25 9.73 11.20 -1.64
C LYS A 25 9.57 11.47 -3.13
N THR A 26 9.82 10.49 -4.01
CA THR A 26 9.69 10.65 -5.48
C THR A 26 8.27 10.97 -5.95
N PHE A 27 7.25 10.68 -5.14
CA PHE A 27 5.86 10.98 -5.48
C PHE A 27 5.52 12.48 -5.37
N ASN A 28 6.37 13.29 -4.74
CA ASN A 28 6.23 14.75 -4.64
C ASN A 28 4.86 15.23 -4.11
N ILE A 29 4.31 14.49 -3.15
CA ILE A 29 3.11 14.89 -2.38
C ILE A 29 3.53 15.31 -0.96
N PRO A 30 2.71 16.10 -0.23
CA PRO A 30 2.97 16.39 1.17
C PRO A 30 3.19 15.09 1.97
N LEU A 31 4.41 14.91 2.49
CA LEU A 31 4.85 13.68 3.14
C LEU A 31 5.08 13.92 4.64
N LEU A 32 4.40 13.15 5.48
CA LEU A 32 4.61 13.11 6.93
C LEU A 32 5.37 11.82 7.28
N ILE A 33 6.60 11.96 7.78
CA ILE A 33 7.44 10.83 8.21
C ILE A 33 7.32 10.70 9.73
N LEU A 34 6.88 9.53 10.20
CA LEU A 34 6.74 9.23 11.62
C LEU A 34 7.67 8.08 12.01
N GLY A 35 8.09 8.08 13.27
CA GLY A 35 8.82 6.97 13.86
C GLY A 35 7.91 5.78 14.21
N GLY A 36 8.31 5.02 15.21
CA GLY A 36 7.57 3.85 15.67
C GLY A 36 8.44 2.97 16.55
N GLY A 37 8.18 1.66 16.51
CA GLY A 37 8.95 0.68 17.28
C GLY A 37 10.41 0.56 16.83
N GLY A 38 11.29 0.29 17.79
CA GLY A 38 12.71 0.03 17.58
C GLY A 38 13.38 -0.20 18.93
N TYR A 39 13.92 -1.40 19.13
CA TYR A 39 14.26 -1.91 20.46
C TYR A 39 15.76 -2.09 20.68
N THR A 40 16.55 -1.93 19.61
CA THR A 40 17.98 -1.62 19.71
C THR A 40 18.19 -0.12 19.53
N ILE A 41 18.06 0.65 20.61
CA ILE A 41 17.99 2.13 20.61
C ILE A 41 19.11 2.84 19.83
N ARG A 42 20.33 2.26 19.82
CA ARG A 42 21.47 2.79 19.08
C ARG A 42 21.24 2.76 17.57
N ASN A 43 20.62 1.69 17.08
CA ASN A 43 20.29 1.54 15.66
C ASN A 43 19.09 2.41 15.29
N VAL A 44 18.16 2.62 16.22
CA VAL A 44 17.05 3.57 16.04
C VAL A 44 17.58 4.98 15.82
N ALA A 45 18.48 5.46 16.69
CA ALA A 45 19.08 6.78 16.57
C ALA A 45 19.82 6.94 15.22
N ARG A 46 20.63 5.96 14.84
CA ARG A 46 21.33 5.95 13.53
C ARG A 46 20.36 5.98 12.35
N CYS A 47 19.30 5.18 12.40
CA CYS A 47 18.33 5.07 11.32
C CYS A 47 17.58 6.39 11.11
N TRP A 48 17.00 6.95 12.16
CA TRP A 48 16.21 8.18 12.05
C TRP A 48 17.09 9.39 11.70
N ALA A 49 18.33 9.45 12.19
CA ALA A 49 19.28 10.48 11.76
C ALA A 49 19.58 10.38 10.25
N TYR A 50 19.81 9.16 9.74
CA TYR A 50 20.02 8.94 8.31
C TYR A 50 18.77 9.25 7.47
N GLU A 51 17.59 8.80 7.90
CA GLU A 51 16.33 9.06 7.19
C GLU A 51 15.94 10.54 7.18
N THR A 52 16.30 11.28 8.23
CA THR A 52 16.16 12.74 8.25
C THR A 52 17.04 13.38 7.18
N ALA A 53 18.29 12.93 7.03
CA ALA A 53 19.15 13.42 5.95
C ALA A 53 18.61 13.05 4.56
N VAL A 54 18.07 11.84 4.39
CA VAL A 54 17.38 11.45 3.14
C VAL A 54 16.19 12.36 2.85
N ALA A 55 15.40 12.72 3.86
CA ALA A 55 14.26 13.63 3.70
C ALA A 55 14.70 15.06 3.29
N LEU A 56 15.89 15.49 3.73
CA LEU A 56 16.49 16.78 3.44
C LEU A 56 17.36 16.81 2.18
N ASP A 57 17.51 15.67 1.48
CA ASP A 57 18.47 15.50 0.36
C ASP A 57 19.94 15.76 0.76
N GLU A 58 20.30 15.47 2.00
CA GLU A 58 21.63 15.69 2.55
C GLU A 58 22.42 14.38 2.68
N GLN A 59 23.74 14.48 2.49
CA GLN A 59 24.64 13.34 2.63
C GLN A 59 25.38 13.37 3.97
N LEU A 60 25.14 12.36 4.81
CA LEU A 60 25.88 12.20 6.07
C LEU A 60 27.17 11.40 5.86
N ARG A 61 28.19 11.77 6.63
CA ARG A 61 29.40 10.95 6.78
C ARG A 61 29.06 9.69 7.57
N ASN A 62 29.81 8.62 7.31
CA ASN A 62 29.63 7.38 8.08
C ASN A 62 30.21 7.49 9.49
N GLU A 63 31.19 8.35 9.71
CA GLU A 63 31.74 8.62 11.04
C GLU A 63 30.77 9.49 11.85
N LEU A 64 30.39 9.03 13.04
CA LEU A 64 29.50 9.80 13.90
C LEU A 64 30.24 11.02 14.48
N PRO A 65 29.61 12.19 14.53
CA PRO A 65 30.16 13.33 15.23
C PRO A 65 30.11 13.11 16.75
N TYR A 66 31.04 13.73 17.47
CA TYR A 66 31.02 13.73 18.93
C TYR A 66 29.73 14.37 19.46
N ASN A 67 29.16 13.76 20.49
CA ASN A 67 27.94 14.18 21.17
C ASN A 67 27.90 13.54 22.57
N ASP A 68 26.98 13.99 23.42
CA ASP A 68 26.85 13.50 24.81
C ASP A 68 26.65 11.99 24.93
N TYR A 69 26.15 11.34 23.88
CA TYR A 69 25.88 9.90 23.82
C TYR A 69 26.89 9.13 22.96
N TYR A 70 28.02 9.75 22.58
CA TYR A 70 28.97 9.17 21.62
C TYR A 70 29.48 7.78 22.00
N GLU A 71 29.70 7.54 23.30
CA GLU A 71 30.18 6.26 23.84
C GLU A 71 29.19 5.11 23.63
N TYR A 72 27.90 5.39 23.47
CA TYR A 72 26.90 4.34 23.19
C TYR A 72 27.18 3.64 21.86
N PHE A 73 27.80 4.35 20.92
CA PHE A 73 28.09 3.87 19.57
C PHE A 73 29.48 3.22 19.44
N ALA A 74 30.19 3.01 20.55
CA ALA A 74 31.43 2.23 20.57
C ALA A 74 31.19 0.76 20.14
N PRO A 75 32.22 0.07 19.60
CA PRO A 75 33.61 0.56 19.44
C PRO A 75 33.86 1.29 18.12
N ASP A 76 32.93 1.21 17.15
CA ASP A 76 33.17 1.62 15.78
C ASP A 76 32.77 3.08 15.52
N HIS A 77 31.82 3.63 16.27
CA HIS A 77 31.33 5.02 16.12
C HIS A 77 30.88 5.35 14.68
N HIS A 78 30.32 4.36 13.98
CA HIS A 78 29.79 4.53 12.64
C HIS A 78 28.25 4.64 12.61
N LEU A 79 27.75 5.32 11.59
CA LEU A 79 26.33 5.51 11.28
C LEU A 79 25.73 4.22 10.72
N HIS A 80 26.38 3.60 9.75
CA HIS A 80 25.86 2.42 9.08
C HIS A 80 26.19 1.12 9.82
N ILE A 81 25.21 0.22 9.84
CA ILE A 81 25.34 -1.15 10.36
C ILE A 81 25.31 -2.15 9.20
N SER A 82 26.11 -3.20 9.32
CA SER A 82 26.16 -4.29 8.34
C SER A 82 25.03 -5.30 8.59
N PRO A 83 24.41 -5.84 7.53
CA PRO A 83 23.56 -7.02 7.65
C PRO A 83 24.31 -8.20 8.28
N SER A 84 23.58 -9.06 8.96
CA SER A 84 24.08 -10.31 9.52
C SER A 84 24.06 -11.45 8.49
N ASN A 85 24.66 -12.59 8.84
CA ASN A 85 24.57 -13.82 8.06
C ASN A 85 23.25 -14.59 8.27
N MET A 86 22.22 -13.95 8.85
CA MET A 86 20.90 -14.54 9.01
C MET A 86 20.35 -14.99 7.65
N GLU A 87 19.90 -16.24 7.58
CA GLU A 87 19.31 -16.81 6.38
C GLU A 87 18.02 -16.07 5.99
N ASN A 88 17.90 -15.71 4.71
CA ASN A 88 16.70 -15.13 4.18
C ASN A 88 15.74 -16.22 3.69
N LEU A 89 14.73 -16.53 4.50
CA LEU A 89 13.69 -17.52 4.17
C LEU A 89 12.61 -16.99 3.21
N ASN A 90 12.69 -15.73 2.78
CA ASN A 90 11.77 -15.15 1.81
C ASN A 90 12.19 -15.53 0.39
N THR A 91 11.74 -16.69 -0.09
CA THR A 91 12.04 -17.14 -1.45
C THR A 91 11.41 -16.22 -2.51
N PRO A 92 12.03 -16.08 -3.70
CA PRO A 92 11.47 -15.25 -4.77
C PRO A 92 10.02 -15.62 -5.13
N ASP A 93 9.71 -16.91 -5.20
CA ASP A 93 8.36 -17.41 -5.53
C ASP A 93 7.34 -17.05 -4.45
N TYR A 94 7.73 -17.12 -3.17
CA TYR A 94 6.87 -16.70 -2.06
C TYR A 94 6.51 -15.21 -2.17
N LEU A 95 7.51 -14.37 -2.43
CA LEU A 95 7.32 -12.93 -2.59
C LEU A 95 6.49 -12.59 -3.84
N ALA A 96 6.73 -13.28 -4.95
CA ALA A 96 5.98 -13.09 -6.19
C ALA A 96 4.49 -13.38 -6.01
N ARG A 97 4.15 -14.50 -5.37
CA ARG A 97 2.75 -14.88 -5.08
C ARG A 97 2.03 -13.84 -4.22
N ILE A 98 2.69 -13.31 -3.19
CA ILE A 98 2.12 -12.26 -2.33
C ILE A 98 1.92 -10.97 -3.13
N LYS A 99 2.92 -10.58 -3.92
CA LYS A 99 2.86 -9.37 -4.76
C LYS A 99 1.69 -9.44 -5.75
N GLU A 100 1.52 -10.55 -6.45
CA GLU A 100 0.40 -10.77 -7.38
C GLU A 100 -0.95 -10.62 -6.66
N ARG A 101 -1.10 -11.21 -5.47
CA ARG A 101 -2.32 -11.09 -4.68
C ARG A 101 -2.61 -9.66 -4.25
N ILE A 102 -1.59 -8.91 -3.82
CA ILE A 102 -1.74 -7.49 -3.46
C ILE A 102 -2.19 -6.67 -4.67
N LEU A 103 -1.55 -6.87 -5.82
CA LEU A 103 -1.89 -6.14 -7.05
C LEU A 103 -3.32 -6.46 -7.53
N ASP A 104 -3.74 -7.72 -7.43
CA ASP A 104 -5.10 -8.14 -7.75
C ASP A 104 -6.12 -7.46 -6.82
N ASN A 105 -5.87 -7.43 -5.51
CA ASN A 105 -6.73 -6.72 -4.56
C ASN A 105 -6.82 -5.22 -4.88
N LEU A 106 -5.71 -4.58 -5.24
CA LEU A 106 -5.67 -3.15 -5.57
C LEU A 106 -6.47 -2.82 -6.84
N ARG A 107 -6.57 -3.73 -7.81
CA ARG A 107 -7.40 -3.53 -9.02
C ARG A 107 -8.89 -3.41 -8.73
N HIS A 108 -9.36 -4.04 -7.66
CA HIS A 108 -10.77 -4.03 -7.27
C HIS A 108 -11.13 -2.83 -6.38
N GLN A 109 -10.16 -1.98 -6.02
CA GLN A 109 -10.45 -0.75 -5.28
C GLN A 109 -11.02 0.30 -6.25
N PRO A 110 -12.12 0.98 -5.89
CA PRO A 110 -12.63 2.07 -6.70
C PRO A 110 -11.56 3.14 -6.83
N SER A 111 -11.34 3.64 -8.04
CA SER A 111 -10.48 4.82 -8.23
C SER A 111 -11.11 5.98 -7.45
N ALA A 112 -10.33 6.63 -6.58
CA ALA A 112 -10.82 7.75 -5.80
C ALA A 112 -11.36 8.84 -6.76
N PRO A 113 -12.65 9.25 -6.67
CA PRO A 113 -13.19 10.28 -7.52
C PRO A 113 -12.42 11.59 -7.26
N GLY A 114 -11.62 12.02 -8.24
CA GLY A 114 -10.76 13.20 -8.15
C GLY A 114 -9.27 12.95 -8.46
N LEU A 115 -8.83 11.69 -8.52
CA LEU A 115 -7.49 11.34 -9.02
C LEU A 115 -7.62 10.90 -10.48
N GLN A 116 -7.17 11.74 -11.44
CA GLN A 116 -6.92 11.25 -12.80
C GLN A 116 -5.74 10.28 -12.71
N ILE A 117 -6.04 9.00 -12.56
CA ILE A 117 -5.06 7.95 -12.80
C ILE A 117 -4.75 8.03 -14.29
N GLY A 118 -3.57 8.54 -14.64
CA GLY A 118 -3.04 8.55 -16.00
C GLY A 118 -2.74 7.13 -16.46
N GLY A 119 -3.78 6.32 -16.62
CA GLY A 119 -3.73 5.06 -17.35
C GLY A 119 -3.78 5.40 -18.82
N SER A 120 -2.76 4.97 -19.56
CA SER A 120 -2.77 4.93 -21.02
C SER A 120 -4.13 4.47 -21.52
N ALA A 121 -4.72 5.30 -22.40
CA ALA A 121 -6.02 5.08 -23.00
C ALA A 121 -6.05 3.76 -23.80
N GLU A 122 -6.47 2.67 -23.18
CA GLU A 122 -6.82 1.46 -23.96
C GLU A 122 -7.95 0.62 -23.35
N THR A 123 -8.40 0.87 -22.12
CA THR A 123 -9.43 0.02 -21.49
C THR A 123 -10.59 0.84 -20.91
N ALA A 124 -11.35 1.51 -21.77
CA ALA A 124 -12.69 1.99 -21.44
C ALA A 124 -13.52 2.17 -22.70
N ARG A 125 -13.97 1.05 -23.28
CA ARG A 125 -15.20 1.02 -24.08
C ARG A 125 -16.11 -0.02 -23.45
N VAL A 126 -16.92 0.43 -22.50
CA VAL A 126 -18.14 -0.28 -22.11
C VAL A 126 -19.26 0.51 -22.77
N ASP A 127 -19.81 -0.04 -23.85
CA ASP A 127 -20.97 0.50 -24.54
C ASP A 127 -22.20 0.33 -23.63
N THR A 128 -22.63 1.40 -22.97
CA THR A 128 -24.00 1.49 -22.45
C THR A 128 -24.88 2.03 -23.57
N LYS A 129 -25.64 1.14 -24.21
CA LYS A 129 -26.77 1.54 -25.06
C LYS A 129 -27.91 1.97 -24.16
N GLU A 130 -28.28 3.24 -24.23
CA GLU A 130 -29.54 3.76 -23.72
C GLU A 130 -30.66 3.31 -24.67
N GLU A 131 -31.67 2.60 -24.16
CA GLU A 131 -32.89 2.30 -24.90
C GLU A 131 -33.95 3.34 -24.53
N ASP A 132 -34.14 4.32 -25.42
CA ASP A 132 -35.29 5.22 -25.43
C ASP A 132 -36.54 4.44 -25.87
N VAL A 133 -37.58 4.40 -25.04
CA VAL A 133 -38.91 3.87 -25.42
C VAL A 133 -39.89 5.03 -25.52
N ASP A 134 -40.25 5.37 -26.76
CA ASP A 134 -41.22 6.38 -27.18
C ASP A 134 -42.63 6.15 -26.61
N GLU A 135 -43.24 7.22 -26.08
CA GLU A 135 -44.67 7.30 -25.77
C GLU A 135 -45.50 7.52 -27.04
N LYS A 136 -46.53 6.69 -27.28
CA LYS A 136 -47.70 7.04 -28.11
C LYS A 136 -48.99 6.47 -27.53
N GLU A 137 -49.91 7.37 -27.17
CA GLU A 137 -51.32 7.08 -26.89
C GLU A 137 -52.11 6.80 -28.19
N GLY A 138 -53.17 5.99 -28.07
CA GLY A 138 -54.18 5.79 -29.12
C GLY A 138 -55.24 4.76 -28.75
N ASP A 139 -56.46 5.24 -28.51
CA ASP A 139 -57.74 4.58 -28.18
C ASP A 139 -58.11 3.29 -28.95
N GLY A 140 -58.90 2.42 -28.30
CA GLY A 140 -59.79 1.49 -29.04
C GLY A 140 -60.26 0.21 -28.34
N ASP A 141 -61.32 0.35 -27.51
CA ASP A 141 -62.51 -0.51 -27.38
C ASP A 141 -62.48 -2.00 -26.90
N PHE A 142 -63.54 -2.30 -26.13
CA PHE A 142 -64.15 -3.55 -25.65
C PHE A 142 -63.59 -4.93 -26.11
N ASP A 143 -63.42 -5.89 -25.18
CA ASP A 143 -64.53 -6.78 -24.76
C ASP A 143 -64.13 -7.75 -23.62
N LYS A 144 -65.14 -8.11 -22.80
CA LYS A 144 -65.08 -9.09 -21.69
C LYS A 144 -64.95 -10.53 -22.21
N LYS A 145 -64.22 -11.40 -21.48
CA LYS A 145 -64.78 -12.62 -20.85
C LYS A 145 -63.74 -13.49 -20.12
N ASP A 146 -64.05 -13.72 -18.84
CA ASP A 146 -64.12 -15.00 -18.14
C ASP A 146 -62.98 -16.03 -18.31
N SER A 147 -62.27 -16.37 -17.22
CA SER A 147 -62.71 -17.44 -16.30
C SER A 147 -61.60 -17.97 -15.37
N LYS A 148 -61.96 -18.08 -14.07
CA LYS A 148 -61.51 -19.04 -13.03
C LYS A 148 -60.01 -19.00 -12.64
N GLY A 149 -59.64 -18.50 -11.45
CA GLY A 149 -59.86 -19.10 -10.11
C GLY A 149 -58.62 -19.97 -9.77
N SER A 150 -58.03 -20.07 -8.58
CA SER A 150 -58.34 -19.68 -7.20
C SER A 150 -57.02 -19.81 -6.41
N GLU A 151 -57.00 -19.21 -5.22
CA GLU A 151 -55.98 -19.27 -4.16
C GLU A 151 -55.38 -20.67 -3.89
N CYS A 152 -54.14 -20.70 -3.37
CA CYS A 152 -53.85 -21.09 -1.97
C CYS A 152 -52.36 -21.47 -1.82
N GLY A 153 -51.78 -21.15 -0.66
CA GLY A 153 -50.77 -22.03 -0.07
C GLY A 153 -49.42 -21.42 0.23
N GLU A 154 -49.37 -20.67 1.33
CA GLU A 154 -48.17 -20.46 2.13
C GLU A 154 -47.52 -21.81 2.53
N GLU A 155 -46.19 -21.77 2.54
CA GLU A 155 -45.25 -22.38 3.47
C GLU A 155 -45.72 -23.56 4.33
N ASN A 156 -45.02 -24.70 4.19
CA ASN A 156 -44.58 -25.44 5.38
C ASN A 156 -43.41 -26.38 5.08
N LYS A 157 -42.39 -26.23 5.96
CA LYS A 157 -41.34 -27.17 6.36
C LYS A 157 -40.16 -27.47 5.44
#